data_AF-A0A7X5WMX8-F1
#
_entry.id   AF-A0A7X5WMX8-F1
#
_cell.length_a   1.000
_cell.length_b   1.000
_cell.length_c   1.000
_cell.angle_alpha   90.00
_cell.angle_beta   90.00
_cell.angle_gamma   90.00
#
_symmetry.space_group_name_H-M   'P 1'
#
loop_
_entity.id
_entity.type
_entity.pdbx_description
1 polymer ?
#
loop_
_entity_poly.entity_id
_entity_poly.type
_entity_poly.pdbx_seq_one_letter_code
_entity_poly.pdbx_strand_id
1 'polypeptide(L)' 'EEIFIQVAREGVRHNAGMLQFGPDGHLYIAIGDGGLFEEFGQDPGQFLGTILRLDMDSGDPYAIPDDNPFAAGGGAPEV' A
#
# COMPACT_ATOMS: atom_id res chain seq x y z
N GLU A 1 1.58 20.70 -4.59
CA GLU A 1 1.03 19.33 -4.54
C GLU A 1 2.21 18.38 -4.58
N GLU A 2 2.20 17.38 -3.72
CA GLU A 2 3.27 16.38 -3.62
C GLU A 2 2.62 15.00 -3.67
N ILE A 3 3.22 14.07 -4.42
CA ILE A 3 2.68 12.73 -4.65
C ILE A 3 3.67 11.74 -4.04
N PHE A 4 3.22 11.03 -2.99
CA PHE A 4 4.06 10.07 -2.26
C PHE A 4 3.88 8.63 -2.73
N ILE A 5 2.66 8.28 -3.13
CA ILE A 5 2.33 6.97 -3.69
C ILE A 5 1.53 7.19 -4.96
N GLN A 6 2.03 6.62 -6.05
CA GLN A 6 1.33 6.54 -7.32
C GLN A 6 1.21 5.07 -7.71
N VAL A 7 -0.02 4.60 -7.83
CA VAL A 7 -0.31 3.22 -8.23
C VAL A 7 -0.77 3.24 -9.68
N ALA A 8 0.03 2.66 -10.56
CA ALA A 8 -0.40 2.41 -11.93
C ALA A 8 -1.47 1.32 -11.92
N ARG A 9 -2.61 1.58 -12.56
CA ARG A 9 -3.61 0.54 -12.83
C ARG A 9 -4.08 0.64 -14.27
N GLU A 10 -4.28 -0.51 -14.89
CA GLU A 10 -4.84 -0.61 -16.23
C GLU A 10 -6.37 -0.87 -16.19
N GLY A 11 -6.86 -1.41 -15.08
CA GLY A 11 -8.27 -1.79 -14.92
C GLY A 11 -9.16 -0.67 -14.40
N VAL A 12 -10.47 -0.82 -14.62
CA VAL A 12 -11.49 0.23 -14.33
C VAL A 12 -12.40 -0.11 -13.15
N ARG A 13 -12.17 -1.24 -12.49
CA ARG A 13 -12.97 -1.75 -11.35
C ARG A 13 -12.05 -2.14 -10.21
N HIS A 14 -12.63 -2.45 -9.05
CA HIS A 14 -11.90 -2.89 -7.86
C HIS A 14 -10.78 -1.91 -7.48
N ASN A 15 -11.14 -0.63 -7.36
CA ASN A 15 -10.16 0.41 -7.05
C ASN A 15 -9.84 0.50 -5.56
N ALA A 16 -10.72 -0.01 -4.69
CA ALA A 16 -10.76 0.29 -3.27
C ALA A 16 -10.66 1.81 -3.02
N GLY A 17 -9.68 2.27 -2.23
CA GLY A 17 -9.43 3.70 -1.98
C GLY A 17 -9.75 4.17 -0.55
N MET A 18 -9.90 3.23 0.39
CA MET A 18 -10.04 3.59 1.80
C MET A 18 -8.73 4.15 2.34
N LEU A 19 -8.84 5.24 3.11
CA LEU A 19 -7.77 5.83 3.90
C LEU A 19 -8.24 5.91 5.35
N GLN A 20 -7.47 5.35 6.27
CA GLN A 20 -7.80 5.41 7.70
C GLN A 20 -6.54 5.34 8.57
N PHE A 21 -6.48 6.18 9.60
CA PHE A 21 -5.50 6.00 10.66
C PHE A 21 -5.95 4.89 11.63
N GLY A 22 -5.06 3.95 11.89
CA GLY A 22 -5.27 2.86 12.85
C GLY A 22 -5.11 3.33 14.30
N PRO A 23 -5.49 2.48 15.28
CA PRO A 23 -5.27 2.76 16.70
C PRO A 23 -3.78 2.78 17.09
N ASP A 24 -2.90 2.31 16.21
CA ASP A 24 -1.45 2.32 16.33
C ASP A 24 -0.79 3.58 15.74
N GLY A 25 -1.58 4.51 15.19
CA GLY A 25 -1.10 5.78 14.65
C GLY A 25 -0.68 5.76 13.18
N HIS A 26 -0.66 4.59 12.53
CA HIS A 26 -0.25 4.47 11.13
C HIS A 26 -1.39 4.72 10.16
N LEU A 27 -1.06 5.22 8.96
CA LEU A 27 -2.02 5.37 7.87
C LEU A 27 -2.17 4.05 7.12
N TYR A 28 -3.41 3.56 7.03
CA TYR A 28 -3.78 2.41 6.24
C TYR A 28 -4.44 2.82 4.93
N ILE A 29 -3.98 2.24 3.83
CA ILE A 29 -4.46 2.53 2.46
C ILE A 29 -4.93 1.23 1.82
N ALA A 30 -6.21 1.13 1.47
CA ALA A 30 -6.72 -0.03 0.73
C ALA A 30 -6.60 0.20 -0.77
N ILE A 31 -5.89 -0.70 -1.46
CA ILE A 31 -5.70 -0.67 -2.91
C ILE A 31 -6.24 -1.96 -3.48
N GLY A 32 -7.19 -1.87 -4.40
CA GLY A 32 -7.75 -3.06 -5.03
C GLY A 32 -6.87 -3.58 -6.16
N ASP A 33 -7.20 -4.77 -6.66
CA ASP A 33 -6.44 -5.47 -7.71
C ASP A 33 -6.61 -4.89 -9.12
N GLY A 34 -7.45 -3.86 -9.28
CA GLY A 34 -7.78 -3.26 -10.58
C GLY A 34 -8.74 -4.10 -11.45
N GLY A 35 -9.07 -5.34 -11.05
CA GLY A 35 -10.07 -6.18 -11.71
C GLY A 35 -9.77 -6.58 -13.16
N LEU A 36 -8.49 -6.66 -13.53
CA LEU A 36 -8.03 -7.20 -14.82
C LEU A 36 -7.58 -8.66 -14.73
N PHE A 37 -6.72 -8.96 -13.75
CA PHE A 37 -6.07 -10.25 -13.57
C PHE A 37 -6.03 -10.56 -12.07
N GLU A 38 -6.39 -11.79 -11.69
CA GLU A 38 -6.41 -12.21 -10.27
C GLU A 38 -4.99 -12.24 -9.68
N GLU A 39 -3.98 -12.45 -10.52
CA GLU A 39 -2.57 -12.54 -10.17
C GLU A 39 -1.99 -11.21 -9.67
N PHE A 40 -2.64 -10.08 -9.96
CA PHE A 40 -2.19 -8.76 -9.48
C PHE A 40 -2.22 -8.66 -7.96
N GLY A 41 -3.13 -9.37 -7.29
CA GLY A 41 -3.16 -9.48 -5.83
C GLY A 41 -2.23 -10.56 -5.25
N GLN A 42 -1.45 -11.26 -6.09
CA GLN A 42 -0.59 -12.37 -5.66
C GLN A 42 0.91 -12.04 -5.69
N ASP A 43 1.28 -10.93 -6.34
CA ASP A 43 2.67 -10.48 -6.41
C ASP A 43 2.97 -9.56 -5.21
N PRO A 44 3.80 -10.00 -4.25
CA PRO A 44 4.11 -9.21 -3.07
C PRO A 44 4.93 -7.97 -3.39
N GLY A 45 5.48 -7.83 -4.61
CA GLY A 45 6.28 -6.68 -5.03
C GLY A 45 5.49 -5.49 -5.57
N GLN A 46 4.15 -5.55 -5.58
CA GLN A 46 3.29 -4.48 -6.07
C GLN A 46 2.21 -4.08 -5.05
N PHE A 47 1.55 -2.96 -5.31
CA PHE A 47 0.51 -2.41 -4.43
C PHE A 47 -0.92 -2.86 -4.79
N LEU A 48 -1.12 -3.56 -5.91
CA LEU A 48 -2.47 -4.00 -6.29
C LEU A 48 -2.95 -5.12 -5.36
N GLY A 49 -4.19 -4.98 -4.87
CA GLY A 49 -4.81 -5.98 -4.00
C GLY A 49 -4.26 -6.00 -2.57
N THR A 50 -3.63 -4.93 -2.11
CA THR A 50 -2.98 -4.87 -0.78
C THR A 50 -3.64 -3.85 0.16
N ILE A 51 -3.29 -3.96 1.44
CA ILE A 51 -3.44 -2.88 2.42
C ILE A 51 -2.04 -2.37 2.72
N LEU A 52 -1.76 -1.11 2.42
CA LEU A 52 -0.51 -0.46 2.83
C LEU A 52 -0.65 0.06 4.25
N ARG A 53 0.45 0.10 5.00
CA ARG A 53 0.56 0.68 6.34
C ARG A 53 1.82 1.53 6.43
N LEU A 54 1.63 2.83 6.61
CA LEU A 54 2.69 3.85 6.57
C LEU A 54 2.80 4.61 7.89
N ASP A 55 4.02 4.97 8.30
CA ASP A 55 4.27 5.93 9.37
C ASP A 55 4.43 7.33 8.76
N MET A 56 3.42 8.19 9.00
CA MET A 56 3.39 9.55 8.47
C MET A 56 4.14 10.56 9.36
N ASP A 57 4.52 10.16 10.58
CA ASP A 57 5.12 11.05 11.58
C ASP A 57 6.66 10.95 11.61
N SER A 58 7.24 9.84 11.12
CA SER A 58 8.68 9.54 11.29
C SER A 58 9.52 9.48 10.01
N GLY A 59 9.10 10.08 8.90
CA GLY A 59 9.88 10.12 7.66
C GLY A 59 9.53 11.29 6.76
N ASP A 60 10.32 11.47 5.70
CA ASP A 60 10.06 12.44 4.63
C ASP A 60 10.18 11.69 3.30
N PRO A 61 9.06 11.25 2.68
CA PRO A 61 7.69 11.66 2.96
C PRO A 61 6.90 10.82 3.99
N TYR A 62 7.37 9.61 4.29
CA TYR A 62 6.84 8.70 5.30
C TYR A 62 7.94 7.68 5.64
N ALA A 63 7.76 6.96 6.74
CA ALA A 63 8.60 5.83 7.11
C ALA A 63 7.84 4.50 6.98
N ILE A 64 8.60 3.42 6.92
CA ILE A 64 8.10 2.05 6.94
C ILE A 64 8.07 1.58 8.40
N PRO A 65 6.91 1.16 8.93
CA PRO A 65 6.87 0.51 10.24
C PRO A 65 7.76 -0.74 10.24
N ASP A 66 8.67 -0.85 11.21
CA ASP A 66 9.66 -1.95 11.29
C ASP A 66 9.01 -3.34 11.44
N ASP A 67 7.75 -3.39 11.88
CA ASP A 67 6.95 -4.61 12.05
C ASP A 67 6.07 -4.93 10.83
N ASN A 68 6.18 -4.18 9.73
CA ASN A 68 5.55 -4.58 8.47
C ASN A 68 6.14 -5.92 7.97
N PRO A 69 5.31 -6.85 7.48
CA PRO A 69 5.69 -8.15 6.92
C PRO A 69 6.91 -8.13 6.00
N PHE A 70 7.05 -7.12 5.16
CA PHE A 70 8.14 -7.02 4.18
C PHE A 70 9.13 -5.88 4.46
N ALA A 71 9.16 -5.32 5.67
CA ALA A 71 10.10 -4.27 6.06
C ALA A 71 11.58 -4.67 5.81
N ALA A 72 11.89 -5.97 5.96
CA ALA A 72 13.22 -6.54 5.71
C ALA A 72 13.42 -7.09 4.28
N GLY A 73 12.45 -6.91 3.38
CA GLY A 73 12.46 -7.38 2.00
C GLY A 73 11.61 -8.64 1.74
N GLY A 74 11.55 -9.06 0.47
CA GLY A 74 10.69 -10.17 0.00
C GLY A 74 9.33 -9.73 -0.54
N GLY A 75 9.03 -8.43 -0.49
CA GLY A 75 7.83 -7.79 -1.01
C GLY A 75 7.95 -6.26 -0.92
N ALA A 76 6.84 -5.58 -1.13
CA ALA A 76 6.67 -4.14 -0.93
C ALA A 76 6.75 -3.82 0.57
N PRO A 77 7.71 -3.01 1.03
CA PRO A 77 7.89 -2.73 2.45
C PRO A 77 6.70 -2.01 3.11
N GLU A 78 5.86 -1.34 2.31
CA GLU A 78 4.63 -0.68 2.74
C GLU A 78 3.53 -1.67 3.16
N VAL A 79 3.67 -2.97 2.86
CA VAL A 79 2.73 -4.05 3.23
C VAL A 79 3.23 -4.80 4.46
#